data_AF-A0A5B8UGX7-F1
#
_entry.id   AF-A0A5B8UGX7-F1
#
_cell.length_a   1.000
_cell.length_b   1.000
_cell.length_c   1.000
_cell.angle_alpha   90.00
_cell.angle_beta   90.00
_cell.angle_gamma   90.00
#
_symmetry.space_group_name_H-M   'P 1'
#
loop_
_entity.id
_entity.type
_entity.pdbx_description
1 polymer ?
#
loop_
_entity_poly.entity_id
_entity_poly.type
_entity_poly.pdbx_seq_one_letter_code
_entity_poly.pdbx_strand_id
1 'polypeptide(L)'
;MRDTYTRLRAAKTKADTPQEAEELQNKKDLRLQSAYSLLKDAYLEVQKLQAEIKTLKEKLTQYESPADGYRKDATWVGKIVFILQRAERPLQSKEMIELLEQREPLLRHHHDKQKFFSALLAMPVKHGRVRREKRKGERGYFYSL
;
A
#
# COMPACT_ATOMS: atom_id res chain seq x y z
N MET A 1 -7.21 39.35 -62.21
CA MET A 1 -7.17 38.77 -60.85
C MET A 1 -7.87 37.40 -60.81
N ARG A 2 -7.29 36.35 -61.40
CA ARG A 2 -7.78 34.97 -61.26
C ARG A 2 -6.61 34.04 -61.49
N ASP A 3 -5.74 33.81 -60.50
CA ASP A 3 -4.72 32.75 -60.64
C ASP A 3 -4.07 32.26 -59.34
N THR A 4 -4.78 32.30 -58.21
CA THR A 4 -4.25 31.78 -56.94
C THR A 4 -5.09 30.67 -56.33
N TYR A 5 -6.35 30.47 -56.77
CA TYR A 5 -7.23 29.44 -56.22
C TYR A 5 -7.05 28.05 -56.84
N THR A 6 -6.40 27.93 -57.99
CA THR A 6 -6.21 26.63 -58.67
C THR A 6 -5.01 25.86 -58.11
N ARG A 7 -4.02 26.53 -57.51
CA ARG A 7 -2.79 25.89 -57.00
C ARG A 7 -2.92 25.29 -55.60
N LEU A 8 -3.92 25.69 -54.82
CA LEU A 8 -4.12 25.19 -53.46
C LEU A 8 -4.95 23.89 -53.37
N ARG A 9 -5.49 23.38 -54.50
CA ARG A 9 -6.25 22.12 -54.54
C ARG A 9 -5.40 20.88 -54.85
N ALA A 10 -4.13 21.05 -55.19
CA ALA A 10 -3.21 19.97 -55.56
C ALA A 10 -2.33 19.47 -54.41
N ALA A 11 -2.52 19.95 -53.18
CA ALA A 11 -1.85 19.42 -51.99
C ALA A 11 -2.69 18.33 -51.28
N LYS A 12 -3.58 17.66 -52.00
CA LYS A 12 -4.05 16.33 -51.60
C LYS A 12 -3.06 15.35 -52.18
N THR A 13 -2.10 14.89 -51.37
CA THR A 13 -1.25 13.74 -51.67
C THR A 13 -2.13 12.54 -52.01
N LYS A 14 -2.48 12.40 -53.28
CA LYS A 14 -2.86 11.13 -53.88
C LYS A 14 -1.54 10.50 -54.28
N ALA A 15 -1.36 9.23 -53.93
CA ALA A 15 -0.27 8.45 -54.51
C ALA A 15 -0.44 8.49 -56.03
N ASP A 16 0.54 9.04 -56.73
CA ASP A 16 0.44 9.30 -58.16
C ASP A 16 0.79 8.04 -58.98
N THR A 17 1.30 7.00 -58.31
CA THR A 17 1.54 5.67 -58.89
C THR A 17 0.90 4.55 -58.07
N PRO A 18 0.51 3.41 -58.70
CA PRO A 18 -0.01 2.24 -57.99
C PRO A 18 0.91 1.74 -56.86
N GLN A 19 2.23 1.88 -57.04
CA GLN A 19 3.26 1.46 -56.09
C GLN A 19 3.28 2.35 -54.83
N GLU A 20 3.17 3.67 -55.00
CA GLU A 20 3.05 4.61 -53.86
C GLU A 20 1.73 4.41 -53.09
N ALA A 21 0.66 3.99 -53.77
CA ALA A 21 -0.63 3.74 -53.15
C ALA A 21 -0.57 2.48 -52.27
N GLU A 22 0.10 1.44 -52.75
CA GLU A 22 0.35 0.19 -52.03
C GLU A 22 1.27 0.42 -50.82
N GLU A 23 2.35 1.18 -50.97
CA GLU A 23 3.22 1.54 -49.85
C GLU A 23 2.50 2.35 -48.77
N LEU A 24 1.66 3.29 -49.17
CA LEU A 24 0.86 4.09 -48.24
C LEU A 24 -0.17 3.21 -47.51
N GLN A 25 -0.76 2.24 -48.20
CA GLN A 25 -1.70 1.30 -47.61
C GLN A 25 -1.01 0.39 -46.59
N ASN A 26 0.14 -0.20 -46.95
CA ASN A 26 0.95 -1.02 -46.05
C ASN A 26 1.39 -0.23 -44.80
N LYS A 27 1.79 1.03 -44.94
CA LYS A 27 2.12 1.91 -43.80
C LYS A 27 0.91 2.16 -42.89
N LYS A 28 -0.29 2.32 -43.45
CA LYS A 28 -1.52 2.49 -42.66
C LYS A 28 -1.87 1.20 -41.93
N ASP A 29 -1.74 0.05 -42.57
CA ASP A 29 -2.06 -1.25 -41.97
C ASP A 29 -1.08 -1.59 -40.84
N LEU A 30 0.21 -1.31 -41.01
CA LEU A 30 1.23 -1.41 -39.95
C LEU A 30 0.91 -0.51 -38.76
N ARG A 31 0.51 0.75 -39.01
CA ARG A 31 0.10 1.68 -37.94
C ARG A 31 -1.17 1.23 -37.23
N LEU A 32 -2.12 0.66 -37.97
CA LEU A 32 -3.36 0.16 -37.40
C LEU A 32 -3.09 -1.06 -36.51
N GLN A 33 -2.23 -1.98 -36.96
CA GLN A 33 -1.81 -3.14 -36.18
C GLN A 33 -1.07 -2.73 -34.90
N SER A 34 -0.15 -1.77 -34.99
CA SER A 34 0.58 -1.30 -33.80
C SER A 34 -0.34 -0.59 -32.82
N ALA A 35 -1.26 0.25 -33.29
CA ALA A 35 -2.26 0.90 -32.45
C ALA A 35 -3.19 -0.12 -31.77
N TYR A 36 -3.60 -1.17 -32.49
CA TYR A 36 -4.41 -2.24 -31.94
C TYR A 36 -3.68 -3.04 -30.85
N SER A 37 -2.39 -3.36 -31.08
CA SER A 37 -1.56 -4.03 -30.07
C SER A 37 -1.45 -3.19 -28.80
N LEU A 38 -1.12 -1.90 -28.93
CA LEU A 38 -1.01 -0.99 -27.79
C LEU A 38 -2.34 -0.85 -27.03
N LEU A 39 -3.46 -0.76 -27.75
CA LEU A 39 -4.78 -0.69 -27.13
C LEU A 39 -5.12 -1.97 -26.36
N LYS A 40 -4.78 -3.13 -26.93
CA LYS A 40 -4.98 -4.42 -26.27
C LYS A 40 -4.16 -4.52 -24.99
N ASP A 41 -2.89 -4.13 -25.02
CA ASP A 41 -2.00 -4.17 -23.85
C ASP A 41 -2.49 -3.21 -22.75
N ALA A 42 -2.87 -1.99 -23.12
CA ALA A 42 -3.43 -1.02 -22.19
C ALA A 42 -4.74 -1.52 -21.56
N TYR A 43 -5.61 -2.16 -22.34
CA TYR A 43 -6.85 -2.73 -21.85
C TYR A 43 -6.61 -3.86 -20.82
N LEU A 44 -5.66 -4.75 -21.09
CA LEU A 44 -5.28 -5.82 -20.16
C LEU A 44 -4.72 -5.26 -18.85
N GLU A 45 -3.89 -4.22 -18.91
CA GLU A 45 -3.36 -3.59 -17.70
C GLU A 45 -4.45 -2.91 -16.89
N VAL A 46 -5.40 -2.23 -17.53
CA VAL A 46 -6.56 -1.64 -16.84
C VAL A 46 -7.39 -2.70 -16.13
N GLN A 47 -7.65 -3.85 -16.77
CA GLN A 47 -8.38 -4.96 -16.13
C GLN A 47 -7.65 -5.50 -14.89
N LYS A 48 -6.33 -5.66 -14.99
CA LYS A 48 -5.49 -6.12 -13.88
C LYS A 48 -5.53 -5.13 -12.71
N LEU A 49 -5.38 -3.83 -12.97
CA LEU A 49 -5.46 -2.79 -11.95
C LEU A 49 -6.85 -2.72 -11.31
N GLN A 50 -7.91 -2.90 -12.08
CA GLN A 50 -9.28 -2.96 -11.55
C GLN A 50 -9.47 -4.13 -10.58
N ALA A 51 -8.92 -5.30 -10.91
CA ALA A 51 -8.93 -6.46 -10.02
C ALA A 51 -8.15 -6.17 -8.72
N GLU A 52 -6.96 -5.58 -8.82
CA GLU A 52 -6.16 -5.22 -7.64
C GLU A 52 -6.87 -4.21 -6.75
N ILE A 53 -7.43 -3.13 -7.31
CA ILE A 53 -8.21 -2.13 -6.57
C ILE A 53 -9.38 -2.79 -5.83
N LYS A 54 -10.07 -3.74 -6.47
CA LYS A 54 -11.16 -4.49 -5.83
C LYS A 54 -10.64 -5.28 -4.62
N THR A 55 -9.56 -6.03 -4.77
CA THR A 55 -8.97 -6.79 -3.65
C THR A 55 -8.50 -5.89 -2.49
N LEU A 56 -7.93 -4.72 -2.80
CA LEU A 56 -7.50 -3.76 -1.80
C LEU A 56 -8.68 -3.13 -1.05
N LYS A 57 -9.77 -2.81 -1.76
CA LYS A 57 -11.00 -2.32 -1.13
C LYS A 57 -11.62 -3.37 -0.20
N GLU A 58 -11.66 -4.64 -0.62
CA GLU A 58 -12.15 -5.73 0.22
C GLU A 58 -11.31 -5.86 1.50
N LYS A 59 -9.97 -5.83 1.37
CA LYS A 59 -9.06 -5.81 2.53
C LYS A 59 -9.30 -4.62 3.45
N LEU A 60 -9.56 -3.43 2.89
CA LEU A 60 -9.87 -2.24 3.67
C LEU A 60 -11.19 -2.37 4.42
N THR A 61 -12.23 -2.96 3.80
CA THR A 61 -13.52 -3.19 4.46
C THR A 61 -13.45 -4.24 5.57
N GLN A 62 -12.54 -5.21 5.45
CA GLN A 62 -12.26 -6.20 6.50
C GLN A 62 -11.35 -5.65 7.60
N TYR A 63 -10.71 -4.50 7.36
CA TYR A 63 -9.83 -3.86 8.32
C TYR A 63 -10.66 -3.14 9.39
N GLU A 64 -10.99 -3.86 10.46
CA GLU A 64 -11.52 -3.25 11.68
C GLU A 64 -10.48 -2.28 12.23
N SER A 65 -10.74 -0.98 12.12
CA SER A 65 -10.05 0.06 12.89
C SER A 65 -10.88 0.33 14.14
N PRO A 66 -10.44 -0.11 15.34
CA PRO A 66 -11.08 0.28 16.58
C PRO A 66 -11.22 1.81 16.68
N ALA A 67 -12.36 2.29 17.19
CA ALA A 67 -12.66 3.72 17.29
C ALA A 67 -11.69 4.50 18.21
N ASP A 68 -10.88 3.79 19.00
CA ASP A 68 -9.89 4.36 19.91
C ASP A 68 -8.54 4.69 19.25
N GLY A 69 -8.44 4.56 17.93
CA GLY A 69 -7.24 4.89 17.16
C GLY A 69 -6.18 3.77 17.15
N TYR A 70 -6.51 2.59 17.68
CA TYR A 70 -5.62 1.43 17.61
C TYR A 70 -5.41 0.98 16.16
N ARG A 71 -4.16 0.77 15.79
CA ARG A 71 -3.79 0.32 14.45
C ARG A 71 -3.26 -1.10 14.49
N LYS A 72 -4.02 -2.07 13.95
CA LYS A 72 -3.62 -3.48 13.85
C LYS A 72 -2.37 -3.67 12.97
N ASP A 73 -2.18 -2.81 11.98
CA ASP A 73 -1.04 -2.75 11.06
C ASP A 73 0.21 -2.07 11.65
N ALA A 74 0.10 -1.44 12.83
CA ALA A 74 1.25 -0.80 13.46
C ALA A 74 2.33 -1.82 13.83
N THR A 75 3.58 -1.36 13.86
CA THR A 75 4.68 -2.16 14.40
C THR A 75 4.44 -2.48 15.87
N TRP A 76 5.03 -3.55 16.40
CA TRP A 76 4.94 -3.87 17.83
C TRP A 76 5.40 -2.72 18.73
N VAL A 77 6.41 -1.96 18.31
CA VAL A 77 6.82 -0.72 18.98
C VAL A 77 5.67 0.28 19.04
N GLY A 78 5.00 0.54 17.91
CA GLY A 78 3.84 1.44 17.86
C GLY A 78 2.68 0.96 18.73
N LYS A 79 2.40 -0.35 18.73
CA LYS A 79 1.36 -0.96 19.57
C LYS A 79 1.66 -0.80 21.07
N ILE A 80 2.91 -1.03 21.48
CA ILE A 80 3.35 -0.86 22.87
C ILE A 80 3.24 0.62 23.29
N VAL A 81 3.73 1.54 22.46
CA VAL A 81 3.63 2.99 22.74
C VAL A 81 2.17 3.41 22.87
N PHE A 82 1.29 2.96 21.95
CA PHE A 82 -0.13 3.27 22.01
C PHE A 82 -0.76 2.83 23.34
N ILE A 83 -0.49 1.60 23.78
CA ILE A 83 -1.03 1.09 25.05
C ILE A 83 -0.52 1.90 26.24
N LEU A 84 0.76 2.27 26.26
CA LEU A 84 1.34 3.11 27.31
C LEU A 84 0.76 4.53 27.31
N GLN A 85 0.54 5.12 26.12
CA GLN A 85 -0.14 6.42 25.99
C GLN A 85 -1.55 6.36 26.54
N ARG A 86 -2.30 5.30 26.18
CA ARG A 86 -3.71 5.18 26.54
C ARG A 86 -3.94 4.85 28.01
N ALA A 87 -2.99 4.18 28.66
CA ALA A 87 -3.09 3.82 30.06
C ALA A 87 -2.83 5.00 31.02
N GLU A 88 -2.15 6.06 30.55
CA GLU A 88 -1.81 7.26 31.33
C GLU A 88 -1.04 6.97 32.64
N ARG A 89 -0.47 5.76 32.76
CA ARG A 89 0.33 5.31 33.91
C ARG A 89 1.38 4.30 33.47
N PRO A 90 2.47 4.12 34.23
CA PRO A 90 3.42 3.06 33.97
C PRO A 90 2.75 1.68 34.10
N LEU A 91 3.07 0.78 33.17
CA LEU A 91 2.52 -0.57 33.11
C LEU A 91 3.61 -1.63 33.28
N GLN A 92 3.28 -2.76 33.90
CA GLN A 92 4.10 -3.95 33.86
C GLN A 92 3.93 -4.70 32.53
N SER A 93 4.89 -5.56 32.19
CA SER A 93 4.80 -6.40 30.99
C SER A 93 3.55 -7.28 30.96
N LYS A 94 3.13 -7.81 32.12
CA LYS A 94 1.90 -8.60 32.23
C LYS A 94 0.64 -7.81 31.85
N GLU A 95 0.54 -6.56 32.32
CA GLU A 95 -0.61 -5.70 32.04
C GLU A 95 -0.65 -5.32 30.55
N MET A 96 0.50 -5.05 29.94
CA MET A 96 0.57 -4.80 28.50
C MET A 96 0.18 -6.04 27.68
N ILE A 97 0.56 -7.24 28.12
CA ILE A 97 0.16 -8.50 27.46
C ILE A 97 -1.36 -8.66 27.52
N GLU A 98 -1.97 -8.50 28.70
CA GLU A 98 -3.42 -8.60 28.91
C GLU A 98 -4.20 -7.63 28.02
N LEU A 99 -3.72 -6.39 27.86
CA LEU A 99 -4.35 -5.40 26.99
C LEU A 99 -4.19 -5.72 25.49
N LEU A 100 -3.01 -6.21 25.09
CA LEU A 100 -2.71 -6.48 23.69
C LEU A 100 -3.33 -7.79 23.20
N GLU A 101 -3.44 -8.83 24.03
CA GLU A 101 -4.02 -10.12 23.60
C GLU A 101 -5.51 -10.02 23.27
N GLN A 102 -6.21 -9.02 23.80
CA GLN A 102 -7.59 -8.72 23.44
C GLN A 102 -7.70 -8.24 21.98
N ARG A 103 -6.62 -7.70 21.41
CA ARG A 103 -6.60 -7.05 20.10
C ARG A 103 -5.72 -7.77 19.08
N GLU A 104 -4.75 -8.56 19.55
CA GLU A 104 -3.71 -9.20 18.75
C GLU A 104 -3.82 -10.74 18.84
N PRO A 105 -4.42 -11.39 17.83
CA PRO A 105 -4.53 -12.85 17.79
C PRO A 105 -3.17 -13.55 17.87
N LEU A 106 -2.13 -12.99 17.25
CA LEU A 106 -0.78 -13.55 17.28
C LEU A 106 -0.24 -13.69 18.71
N LEU A 107 -0.49 -12.68 19.55
CA LEU A 107 -0.10 -12.73 20.97
C LEU A 107 -1.04 -13.64 21.76
N ARG A 108 -2.35 -13.58 21.49
CA ARG A 108 -3.36 -14.40 22.17
C ARG A 108 -3.08 -15.90 22.09
N HIS A 109 -2.70 -16.37 20.90
CA HIS A 109 -2.50 -17.79 20.61
C HIS A 109 -1.04 -18.26 20.78
N HIS A 110 -0.13 -17.38 21.21
CA HIS A 110 1.27 -17.76 21.43
C HIS A 110 1.41 -18.64 22.69
N HIS A 111 2.15 -19.74 22.58
CA HIS A 111 2.36 -20.71 23.67
C HIS A 111 3.06 -20.10 24.90
N ASP A 112 4.05 -19.23 24.67
CA ASP A 112 4.76 -18.48 25.71
C ASP A 112 4.68 -16.98 25.45
N LYS A 113 3.61 -16.35 25.96
CA LYS A 113 3.34 -14.92 25.75
C LYS A 113 4.41 -14.04 26.40
N GLN A 114 4.93 -14.45 27.55
CA GLN A 114 5.90 -13.64 28.30
C GLN A 114 7.24 -13.57 27.56
N LYS A 115 7.77 -14.69 27.09
CA LYS A 115 9.02 -14.72 26.33
C LYS A 115 8.88 -13.99 25.01
N PHE A 116 7.78 -14.23 24.29
CA PHE A 116 7.48 -13.55 23.03
C PHE A 116 7.42 -12.02 23.21
N PHE A 117 6.63 -11.55 24.18
CA PHE A 117 6.47 -10.13 24.42
C PHE A 117 7.75 -9.47 24.97
N SER A 118 8.55 -10.18 25.76
CA SER A 118 9.82 -9.67 26.26
C SER A 118 10.80 -9.33 25.14
N ALA A 119 10.84 -10.15 24.08
CA ALA A 119 11.66 -9.87 22.90
C ALA A 119 11.18 -8.60 22.17
N LEU A 120 9.86 -8.43 22.05
CA LEU A 120 9.27 -7.24 21.42
C LEU A 120 9.49 -5.96 22.23
N LEU A 121 9.45 -6.05 23.56
CA LEU A 121 9.61 -4.93 24.48
C LEU A 121 11.06 -4.44 24.60
N ALA A 122 12.04 -5.29 24.26
CA ALA A 122 13.45 -4.90 24.25
C ALA A 122 13.75 -3.81 23.20
N MET A 123 13.10 -3.85 22.05
CA MET A 123 13.28 -2.90 20.95
C MET A 123 12.91 -1.44 21.33
N PRO A 124 11.68 -1.14 21.80
CA PRO A 124 11.31 0.24 22.16
C PRO A 124 12.15 0.78 23.31
N VAL A 125 12.58 -0.07 24.25
CA VAL A 125 13.49 0.32 25.34
C VAL A 125 14.88 0.68 24.79
N LYS A 126 15.45 -0.16 23.92
CA LYS A 126 16.75 0.09 23.29
C LYS A 126 16.77 1.40 22.49
N HIS A 127 15.68 1.70 21.80
CA HIS A 127 15.53 2.92 21.02
C HIS A 127 15.09 4.15 21.83
N GLY A 128 15.00 4.06 23.16
CA GLY A 128 14.61 5.17 24.03
C GLY A 128 13.18 5.66 23.85
N ARG A 129 12.31 4.85 23.22
CA ARG A 129 10.88 5.16 23.05
C ARG A 129 10.05 4.82 24.28
N VAL A 130 10.56 3.91 25.10
CA VAL A 130 9.94 3.45 26.35
C VAL A 130 11.02 3.42 27.41
N ARG A 131 10.76 4.03 28.56
CA ARG A 131 11.58 3.97 29.75
C ARG A 131 11.19 2.77 30.61
N ARG A 132 12.17 2.10 31.22
CA ARG A 132 11.92 1.08 32.24
C ARG A 132 12.35 1.58 33.62
N GLU A 133 11.54 1.31 34.62
CA GLU A 133 11.77 1.69 36.01
C GLU A 133 11.66 0.45 36.91
N LYS A 134 12.57 0.33 37.88
CA LYS A 134 12.50 -0.68 38.93
C LYS A 134 11.98 -0.04 40.21
N ARG A 135 10.83 -0.49 40.71
CA ARG A 135 10.24 -0.02 41.97
C ARG A 135 10.62 -0.93 43.13
N LYS A 136 10.93 -0.33 44.27
CA LYS A 136 11.33 -1.05 45.49
C LYS A 136 10.15 -1.85 46.02
N GLY A 137 10.39 -3.11 46.37
CA GLY A 137 9.35 -4.02 46.89
C GLY A 137 8.48 -4.67 45.81
N GLU A 138 8.62 -4.28 44.54
CA GLU A 138 7.82 -4.82 43.45
C GLU A 138 8.62 -5.77 42.55
N ARG A 139 8.00 -6.87 42.11
CA ARG A 139 8.60 -7.81 41.16
C ARG A 139 8.41 -7.31 39.73
N GLY A 140 9.45 -7.43 38.91
CA GLY A 140 9.43 -6.96 37.51
C GLY A 140 9.83 -5.50 37.34
N TYR A 141 9.62 -4.98 36.13
CA TYR A 141 9.86 -3.59 35.73
C TYR A 141 8.55 -2.94 35.32
N PHE A 142 8.47 -1.64 35.54
CA PHE A 142 7.43 -0.78 35.00
C PHE A 142 7.94 -0.09 33.74
N TYR A 143 7.04 0.11 32.79
CA TYR A 143 7.33 0.70 31.50
C TYR A 143 6.47 1.95 31.32
N SER A 144 7.08 3.03 30.87
CA SER A 144 6.43 4.32 30.61
C SER A 144 7.06 5.00 29.41
N LEU A 145 6.48 6.10 28.94
CA LEU A 145 7.04 6.91 27.86
C LEU A 145 8.06 7.92 28.41
#